data_AF-A0A6L4AGM9-F1
#
_entry.id   AF-A0A6L4AGM9-F1
#
_cell.length_a   1.000
_cell.length_b   1.000
_cell.length_c   1.000
_cell.angle_alpha   90.00
_cell.angle_beta   90.00
_cell.angle_gamma   90.00
#
_symmetry.space_group_name_H-M   'P 1'
#
loop_
_entity.id
_entity.type
_entity.pdbx_description
1 polymer ?
#
loop_
_entity_poly.entity_id
_entity_poly.type
_entity_poly.pdbx_seq_one_letter_code
_entity_poly.pdbx_strand_id
1 'polypeptide(L)'
;LSEYFEIPREEMYGEFFDIPQPDELVLVSWFQGGEIFRSGCCYQRGRGKIFYFRPGHETYPTYYQKEVLQVIINGVKWAAPGNGPKLVFGNHKPLEVIPPHES
;
A
#
# COMPACT_ATOMS: atom_id res chain seq x y z
N LEU A 1 -14.10 -9.65 -6.99
CA LEU A 1 -13.23 -9.54 -8.19
C LEU A 1 -12.78 -10.95 -8.52
N SER A 2 -12.63 -11.28 -9.81
CA SER A 2 -11.97 -12.50 -10.28
C SER A 2 -10.48 -12.49 -9.88
N GLU A 3 -9.78 -13.62 -10.11
CA GLU A 3 -8.34 -13.73 -9.86
C GLU A 3 -7.50 -12.76 -10.70
N TYR A 4 -8.03 -12.33 -11.86
CA TYR A 4 -7.42 -11.32 -12.72
C TYR A 4 -8.50 -10.47 -13.42
N PHE A 5 -8.12 -9.30 -13.93
CA PHE A 5 -8.90 -8.50 -14.85
C PHE A 5 -7.98 -7.82 -15.86
N GLU A 6 -8.49 -7.51 -17.05
CA GLU A 6 -7.70 -6.92 -18.13
C GLU A 6 -7.99 -5.43 -18.25
N ILE A 7 -6.95 -4.65 -18.58
CA ILE A 7 -7.06 -3.24 -18.97
C ILE A 7 -6.61 -3.17 -20.44
N PRO A 8 -7.51 -2.89 -21.41
CA PRO A 8 -7.21 -3.08 -22.83
C PRO A 8 -6.04 -2.23 -23.36
N ARG A 9 -5.83 -1.03 -22.80
CA ARG A 9 -4.74 -0.11 -23.16
C ARG A 9 -4.28 0.62 -21.92
N GLU A 10 -2.97 0.64 -21.73
CA GLU A 10 -2.36 1.26 -20.56
C GLU A 10 -0.87 1.48 -20.77
N GLU A 11 -0.29 2.47 -20.09
CA GLU A 11 1.16 2.67 -20.09
C GLU A 11 1.86 1.52 -19.33
N MET A 12 2.93 0.98 -19.93
CA MET A 12 3.71 -0.10 -19.32
C MET A 12 4.73 0.48 -18.34
N TYR A 13 4.69 0.02 -17.09
CA TYR A 13 5.82 0.08 -16.16
C TYR A 13 6.33 -1.35 -15.96
N GLY A 14 7.64 -1.53 -15.83
CA GLY A 14 8.27 -2.83 -15.64
C GLY A 14 9.19 -2.85 -14.42
N GLU A 15 9.43 -4.04 -13.86
CA GLU A 15 10.48 -4.23 -12.86
C GLU A 15 11.88 -3.97 -13.49
N PHE A 16 12.89 -3.54 -12.72
CA PHE A 16 12.90 -3.34 -11.27
C PHE A 16 12.28 -2.00 -10.85
N PHE A 17 11.24 -2.06 -10.01
CA PHE A 17 10.65 -0.89 -9.37
C PHE A 17 11.37 -0.62 -8.05
N ASP A 18 12.12 0.50 -7.99
CA ASP A 18 12.96 0.89 -6.85
C ASP A 18 12.13 1.45 -5.68
N ILE A 19 11.44 0.53 -5.01
CA ILE A 19 10.62 0.75 -3.82
C ILE A 19 11.05 -0.24 -2.74
N PRO A 20 10.86 0.09 -1.44
CA PRO A 20 10.99 -0.91 -0.40
C PRO A 20 10.04 -2.09 -0.68
N GLN A 21 10.42 -3.27 -0.19
CA GLN A 21 9.55 -4.44 -0.23
C GLN A 21 8.16 -4.07 0.36
N PRO A 22 7.06 -4.31 -0.39
CA PRO A 22 5.71 -4.12 0.14
C PRO A 22 5.48 -4.98 1.38
N ASP A 23 4.71 -4.46 2.34
CA ASP A 23 4.24 -5.28 3.46
C ASP A 23 3.29 -6.37 2.93
N GLU A 24 2.52 -6.03 1.90
CA GLU A 24 1.69 -6.97 1.15
C GLU A 24 1.66 -6.56 -0.34
N LEU A 25 1.86 -7.55 -1.22
CA LEU A 25 1.73 -7.42 -2.66
C LEU A 25 0.39 -8.02 -3.08
N VAL A 26 -0.56 -7.18 -3.48
CA VAL A 26 -1.94 -7.61 -3.76
C VAL A 26 -2.26 -7.72 -5.25
N LEU A 27 -1.48 -7.08 -6.12
CA LEU A 27 -1.62 -7.19 -7.58
C LEU A 27 -0.25 -7.21 -8.26
N VAL A 28 -0.15 -8.05 -9.29
CA VAL A 28 0.97 -8.08 -10.24
C VAL A 28 0.40 -7.88 -11.63
N SER A 29 0.93 -6.91 -12.38
CA SER A 29 0.61 -6.72 -13.79
C SER A 29 1.53 -7.56 -14.65
N TRP A 30 0.98 -8.14 -15.70
CA TRP A 30 1.70 -8.67 -16.85
C TRP A 30 1.38 -7.78 -18.05
N PHE A 31 2.39 -7.45 -18.85
CA PHE A 31 2.25 -6.66 -20.07
C PHE A 31 2.54 -7.50 -21.30
N GLN A 32 1.94 -7.12 -22.43
CA GLN A 32 2.13 -7.82 -23.69
C GLN A 32 3.60 -7.90 -24.15
N GLY A 33 4.43 -6.93 -23.74
CA GLY A 33 5.88 -6.94 -24.00
C GLY A 33 6.67 -7.99 -23.21
N GLY A 34 6.02 -8.68 -22.25
CA GLY A 34 6.61 -9.70 -21.40
C GLY A 34 7.05 -9.19 -20.02
N GLU A 35 6.98 -7.88 -19.78
CA GLU A 35 7.31 -7.28 -18.50
C GLU A 35 6.25 -7.62 -17.44
N ILE A 36 6.72 -7.73 -16.20
CA ILE A 36 5.87 -7.79 -15.01
C ILE A 36 6.08 -6.53 -14.16
N PHE A 37 5.11 -6.21 -13.31
CA PHE A 37 5.21 -5.09 -12.38
C PHE A 37 4.38 -5.32 -11.12
N ARG A 38 4.96 -5.02 -9.95
CA ARG A 38 4.24 -4.95 -8.68
C ARG A 38 3.28 -3.76 -8.67
N SER A 39 2.05 -4.00 -9.15
CA SER A 39 1.09 -2.95 -9.50
C SER A 39 0.05 -2.62 -8.42
N GLY A 40 0.00 -3.41 -7.35
CA GLY A 40 -0.80 -3.16 -6.16
C GLY A 40 -0.01 -3.48 -4.90
N CYS A 41 0.45 -2.45 -4.17
CA CYS A 41 1.34 -2.60 -3.02
C CYS A 41 0.75 -1.92 -1.79
N CYS A 42 0.75 -2.62 -0.66
CA CYS A 42 0.32 -2.12 0.63
C CYS A 42 1.53 -1.85 1.54
N TYR A 43 1.48 -0.73 2.26
CA TYR A 43 2.49 -0.36 3.25
C TYR A 43 1.86 0.22 4.51
N GLN A 44 2.57 0.12 5.62
CA GLN A 44 2.30 0.81 6.87
C GLN A 44 3.42 1.79 7.20
N ARG A 45 3.05 3.01 7.59
CA ARG A 45 3.97 4.05 8.07
C ARG A 45 3.39 4.69 9.30
N GLY A 46 3.98 4.38 10.46
CA GLY A 46 3.38 4.72 11.75
C GLY A 46 1.99 4.10 11.87
N ARG A 47 0.95 4.93 11.95
CA ARG A 47 -0.47 4.50 11.94
C ARG A 47 -1.13 4.62 10.57
N GLY A 48 -0.44 5.21 9.60
CA GLY A 48 -0.95 5.40 8.25
C GLY A 48 -0.84 4.11 7.45
N LYS A 49 -1.86 3.86 6.65
CA LYS A 49 -1.87 2.80 5.64
C LYS A 49 -1.74 3.46 4.27
N ILE A 50 -0.88 2.91 3.42
CA ILE A 50 -0.61 3.43 2.08
C ILE A 50 -0.91 2.30 1.10
N PHE A 51 -1.73 2.59 0.10
CA PHE A 51 -2.00 1.68 -1.01
C PHE A 51 -1.54 2.34 -2.30
N TYR A 52 -0.53 1.74 -2.94
CA TYR A 52 -0.08 2.11 -4.27
C TYR A 52 -0.79 1.24 -5.30
N PHE A 53 -1.40 1.87 -6.32
CA PHE A 53 -2.10 1.19 -7.41
C PHE A 53 -1.71 1.85 -8.74
N ARG A 54 -1.11 1.08 -9.65
CA ARG A 54 -0.43 1.59 -10.85
C ARG A 54 -1.33 2.15 -11.98
N PRO A 55 -2.44 1.51 -12.38
CA PRO A 55 -3.19 1.93 -13.57
C PRO A 55 -3.73 3.36 -13.48
N GLY A 56 -3.68 4.12 -14.59
CA GLY A 56 -4.18 5.49 -14.60
C GLY A 56 -3.50 6.47 -15.54
N HIS A 57 -2.88 6.02 -16.65
CA HIS A 57 -2.27 6.93 -17.61
C HIS A 57 -3.33 7.81 -18.26
N GLU A 58 -3.04 9.12 -18.37
CA GLU A 58 -4.01 10.18 -18.64
C GLU A 58 -4.62 10.12 -20.05
N THR A 59 -3.97 9.44 -20.99
CA THR A 59 -4.47 9.30 -22.37
C THR A 59 -5.50 8.18 -22.54
N TYR A 60 -5.72 7.35 -21.49
CA TYR A 60 -6.65 6.24 -21.51
C TYR A 60 -7.80 6.41 -20.49
N PRO A 61 -9.02 5.93 -20.79
CA PRO A 61 -10.16 6.04 -19.89
C PRO A 61 -10.10 5.00 -18.74
N THR A 62 -8.92 4.73 -18.18
CA THR A 62 -8.69 3.68 -17.17
C THR A 62 -9.58 3.84 -15.94
N TYR A 63 -9.78 5.08 -15.48
CA TYR A 63 -10.64 5.36 -14.32
C TYR A 63 -12.14 5.25 -14.59
N TYR A 64 -12.56 4.97 -15.83
CA TYR A 64 -13.96 4.62 -16.15
C TYR A 64 -14.21 3.11 -16.09
N GLN A 65 -13.16 2.30 -15.99
CA GLN A 65 -13.28 0.85 -15.90
C GLN A 65 -13.77 0.42 -14.50
N LYS A 66 -14.78 -0.46 -14.47
CA LYS A 66 -15.45 -0.88 -13.24
C LYS A 66 -14.51 -1.56 -12.25
N GLU A 67 -13.62 -2.43 -12.75
CA GLU A 67 -12.68 -3.18 -11.91
C GLU A 67 -11.66 -2.24 -11.25
N VAL A 68 -11.13 -1.26 -12.01
CA VAL A 68 -10.21 -0.23 -11.51
C VAL A 68 -10.86 0.58 -10.38
N LEU A 69 -12.08 1.08 -10.60
CA LEU A 69 -12.84 1.80 -9.58
C LEU A 69 -13.11 0.94 -8.35
N GLN A 70 -13.44 -0.34 -8.55
CA GLN A 70 -13.69 -1.26 -7.44
C GLN A 70 -12.44 -1.50 -6.59
N VAL A 71 -11.25 -1.61 -7.21
CA VAL A 71 -9.97 -1.71 -6.50
C VAL A 71 -9.69 -0.44 -5.70
N ILE A 72 -9.91 0.75 -6.29
CA ILE A 72 -9.75 2.03 -5.58
C ILE A 72 -10.70 2.11 -4.38
N ILE A 73 -11.98 1.78 -4.53
CA ILE A 73 -12.96 1.77 -3.44
C ILE A 73 -12.50 0.84 -2.30
N ASN A 74 -11.99 -0.34 -2.65
CA ASN A 74 -11.50 -1.30 -1.66
C ASN A 74 -10.24 -0.79 -0.96
N GLY A 75 -9.31 -0.17 -1.72
CA GLY A 75 -8.10 0.46 -1.20
C GLY A 75 -8.43 1.58 -0.21
N VAL A 76 -9.40 2.44 -0.52
CA VAL A 76 -9.88 3.50 0.39
C VAL A 76 -10.45 2.91 1.68
N LYS A 77 -11.32 1.89 1.57
CA LYS A 77 -11.90 1.22 2.75
C LYS A 77 -10.82 0.56 3.60
N TRP A 78 -9.85 -0.11 2.98
CA TRP A 78 -8.72 -0.73 3.67
C TRP A 78 -7.83 0.31 4.37
N ALA A 79 -7.55 1.42 3.69
CA ALA A 79 -6.71 2.51 4.17
C ALA A 79 -7.35 3.35 5.28
N ALA A 80 -8.64 3.13 5.58
CA ALA A 80 -9.35 3.84 6.64
C ALA A 80 -8.57 3.78 7.98
N PRO A 81 -8.49 4.89 8.73
CA PRO A 81 -7.79 4.95 10.01
C PRO A 81 -8.32 3.93 11.01
N GLY A 82 -7.41 3.25 11.71
CA GLY A 82 -7.77 2.37 12.82
C GLY A 82 -7.91 3.11 14.15
N ASN A 83 -8.73 2.58 15.06
CA ASN A 83 -8.94 3.11 16.42
C ASN A 83 -7.87 2.67 17.44
N GLY A 84 -6.64 2.38 17.00
CA GLY A 84 -5.56 1.95 17.88
C GLY A 84 -5.13 3.01 18.92
N PRO A 85 -4.34 2.64 19.93
CA PRO A 85 -3.85 3.56 20.98
C PRO A 85 -2.92 4.62 20.40
N LYS A 86 -3.03 5.88 20.86
CA LYS A 86 -2.16 6.99 20.40
C LYS A 86 -0.70 6.62 20.65
N LEU A 87 0.17 6.91 19.68
CA LEU A 87 1.60 6.75 19.86
C LEU A 87 2.08 7.81 20.84
N VAL A 88 2.69 7.38 21.94
CA VAL A 88 3.28 8.24 22.95
C VAL A 88 4.78 8.00 22.94
N PHE A 89 5.56 9.07 22.85
CA PHE A 89 7.01 9.04 22.82
C PHE A 89 7.55 10.01 23.87
N GLY A 90 8.83 9.86 24.22
CA GLY A 90 9.55 10.79 25.10
C GLY A 90 9.94 10.16 26.43
N ASN A 91 10.29 11.02 27.39
CA ASN A 91 10.64 10.59 28.74
C ASN A 91 9.37 10.20 29.50
N HIS A 92 9.38 9.00 30.10
CA HIS A 92 8.29 8.48 30.91
C HIS A 92 8.79 8.16 32.31
N LYS A 93 7.95 8.39 33.31
CA LYS A 93 8.21 7.89 34.66
C LYS A 93 8.27 6.36 34.61
N PRO A 94 9.19 5.74 35.36
CA PRO A 94 9.23 4.28 35.46
C PRO A 94 7.89 3.78 36.01
N LEU A 95 7.42 2.65 35.48
CA LEU A 95 6.20 2.00 35.95
C LEU A 95 6.40 1.34 37.32
N GLU A 96 7.65 1.02 37.65
CA GLU A 96 8.10 0.36 38.88
C GLU A 96 8.99 1.31 39.69
N VAL A 97 9.13 1.06 40.99
CA VAL A 97 10.05 1.82 41.84
C VAL A 97 11.49 1.47 41.45
N ILE A 98 12.29 2.47 41.11
CA ILE A 98 13.72 2.28 40.86
C ILE A 98 14.45 2.26 42.20
N PRO A 99 15.13 1.16 42.58
CA PRO A 99 15.91 1.12 43.80
C PRO A 99 17.09 2.11 43.73
N PRO A 100 17.53 2.66 44.88
CA PRO A 100 18.65 3.58 44.90
C PRO A 100 19.93 2.93 44.38
N HIS A 101 20.76 3.71 43.71
CA HIS A 101 22.06 3.26 43.21
C HIS A 101 23.00 3.03 44.40
N GLU A 102 23.55 1.82 44.55
CA GLU A 102 24.63 1.57 45.52
C GLU A 102 25.92 2.19 44.97
N SER A 103 26.54 3.08 45.75
CA SER A 103 27.79 3.78 45.42
C SER A 103 29.02 3.05 45.97
#